data_AF-A0A6P8BDF1-F1
#
_entry.id   AF-A0A6P8BDF1-F1
#
_cell.length_a   1.000
_cell.length_b   1.000
_cell.length_c   1.000
_cell.angle_alpha   90.00
_cell.angle_beta   90.00
_cell.angle_gamma   90.00
#
_symmetry.space_group_name_H-M   'P 1'
#
loop_
_entity.id
_entity.type
_entity.pdbx_description
1 polymer ?
#
loop_
_entity_poly.entity_id
_entity_poly.type
_entity_poly.pdbx_seq_one_letter_code
_entity_poly.pdbx_strand_id
1 'polypeptide(L)'
;MREATVQSGYDGAALVYARNQALAYQRKSDPLDHASVITFTTNGNQVTFYAHYAAETEDGSLQYHQYPVSSMNLTKSHPEHKEGRRGLRNAQDLAKEQSYALKNQLKDHYEQQLRRTLCPLEETVPPLPVSDDEPLVTIQTYTDEDDYKVVETQSVYQPTPPIPSKSKNGQKRKAPSSQGSSSGSSHHSKYKSYWKKDTMSGRYYHKHSDGSVSWLDSKDCKKTTAPVHNYVMTVTWANTTWQQRIP
;
A
#
# COMPACT_ATOMS: atom_id res chain seq x y z
N MET A 1 -8.19 11.65 -18.77
CA MET A 1 -7.00 12.12 -18.01
C MET A 1 -7.26 13.39 -17.23
N ARG A 2 -7.83 14.46 -17.81
CA ARG A 2 -8.08 15.72 -17.06
C ARG A 2 -8.87 15.52 -15.76
N GLU A 3 -10.01 14.83 -15.81
CA GLU A 3 -10.83 14.53 -14.63
C GLU A 3 -10.05 13.74 -13.57
N ALA A 4 -9.31 12.71 -13.99
CA ALA A 4 -8.46 11.92 -13.10
C ALA A 4 -7.36 12.78 -12.45
N THR A 5 -6.75 13.72 -13.17
CA THR A 5 -5.75 14.65 -12.61
C THR A 5 -6.36 15.53 -11.54
N VAL A 6 -7.53 16.12 -11.80
CA VAL A 6 -8.25 16.96 -10.85
C VAL A 6 -8.60 16.17 -9.58
N GLN A 7 -9.16 14.96 -9.75
CA GLN A 7 -9.46 14.09 -8.61
C GLN A 7 -8.20 13.75 -7.81
N SER A 8 -7.11 13.43 -8.49
CA SER A 8 -5.83 13.16 -7.85
C SER A 8 -5.27 14.36 -7.07
N GLY A 9 -5.60 15.58 -7.52
CA GLY A 9 -5.30 16.83 -6.80
C GLY A 9 -6.08 16.93 -5.49
N TYR A 10 -7.39 16.70 -5.52
CA TYR A 10 -8.22 16.69 -4.31
C TYR A 10 -7.79 15.61 -3.32
N ASP A 11 -7.56 14.40 -3.82
CA ASP A 11 -7.12 13.28 -2.97
C ASP A 11 -5.75 13.57 -2.36
N GLY A 12 -4.82 14.13 -3.15
CA GLY A 12 -3.50 14.54 -2.67
C GLY A 12 -3.57 15.61 -1.59
N ALA A 13 -4.40 16.65 -1.79
CA ALA A 13 -4.62 17.70 -0.80
C ALA A 13 -5.21 17.15 0.51
N ALA A 14 -6.19 16.23 0.43
CA ALA A 14 -6.76 15.59 1.61
C ALA A 14 -5.71 14.78 2.39
N LEU A 15 -4.82 14.07 1.69
CA LEU A 15 -3.72 13.32 2.31
C LEU A 15 -2.69 14.24 2.98
N VAL A 16 -2.32 15.35 2.34
CA VAL A 16 -1.42 16.35 2.93
C VAL A 16 -2.05 16.96 4.18
N TYR A 17 -3.34 17.33 4.12
CA TYR A 17 -4.07 17.85 5.27
C TYR A 17 -4.07 16.86 6.44
N ALA A 18 -4.46 15.61 6.20
CA ALA A 18 -4.52 14.58 7.24
C ALA A 18 -3.15 14.35 7.91
N ARG A 19 -2.08 14.34 7.11
CA ARG A 19 -0.71 14.24 7.61
C ARG A 19 -0.32 15.46 8.47
N ASN A 20 -0.63 16.67 8.01
CA ASN A 20 -0.36 17.89 8.77
C ASN A 20 -1.11 17.90 10.11
N GLN A 21 -2.36 17.43 10.15
CA GLN A 21 -3.12 17.28 11.40
C GLN A 21 -2.45 16.28 12.36
N ALA A 22 -1.98 15.14 11.84
CA ALA A 22 -1.26 14.16 12.63
C ALA A 22 0.07 14.71 13.20
N LEU A 23 0.80 15.50 12.42
CA LEU A 23 2.03 16.14 12.88
C LEU A 23 1.76 17.24 13.91
N ALA A 24 0.73 18.05 13.69
CA ALA A 24 0.32 19.10 14.63
C ALA A 24 -0.05 18.52 16.00
N TYR A 25 -0.67 17.33 16.05
CA TYR A 25 -0.92 16.60 17.29
C TYR A 25 0.36 16.32 18.10
N GLN A 26 1.48 16.10 17.41
CA GLN A 26 2.81 15.93 18.02
C GLN A 26 3.56 17.25 18.22
N ARG A 27 2.91 18.40 17.99
CA ARG A 27 3.52 19.75 17.93
C ARG A 27 4.68 19.83 16.92
N LYS A 28 4.57 19.08 15.83
CA LYS A 28 5.47 19.13 14.68
C LYS A 28 4.74 19.75 13.49
N SER A 29 5.52 20.24 12.54
CA SER A 29 5.04 20.66 11.22
C SER A 29 5.74 19.84 10.14
N ASP A 30 5.07 19.65 9.00
CA ASP A 30 5.80 19.22 7.81
C ASP A 30 6.73 20.35 7.37
N PRO A 31 7.92 20.03 6.83
CA PRO A 31 8.79 21.05 6.25
C PRO A 31 8.06 21.74 5.08
N LEU A 32 8.08 23.07 5.08
CA LEU A 32 7.62 23.87 3.94
C LEU A 32 8.33 23.43 2.66
N ASP A 33 7.59 23.39 1.55
CA ASP A 33 8.06 22.97 0.22
C ASP A 33 8.56 21.52 0.10
N HIS A 34 8.23 20.66 1.08
CA HIS A 34 8.56 19.23 1.00
C HIS A 34 7.35 18.39 0.59
N ALA A 35 7.43 17.80 -0.61
CA ALA A 35 6.38 16.90 -1.08
C ALA A 35 6.54 15.49 -0.49
N SER A 36 5.80 15.23 0.58
CA SER A 36 5.76 13.91 1.22
C SER A 36 4.70 13.00 0.62
N VAL A 37 3.69 13.53 -0.06
CA VAL A 37 2.58 12.76 -0.60
C VAL A 37 2.75 12.61 -2.10
N ILE A 38 2.66 11.38 -2.59
CA ILE A 38 2.65 11.07 -4.03
C ILE A 38 1.32 10.40 -4.38
N THR A 39 0.69 10.89 -5.43
CA THR A 39 -0.45 10.21 -6.08
C THR A 39 -0.09 9.86 -7.51
N PHE A 40 -0.95 9.10 -8.18
CA PHE A 40 -0.83 8.90 -9.62
C PHE A 40 -2.20 8.86 -10.28
N THR A 41 -2.18 9.02 -11.61
CA THR A 41 -3.34 8.82 -12.47
C THR A 41 -2.97 7.89 -13.61
N THR A 42 -3.94 7.13 -14.11
CA THR A 42 -3.74 6.25 -15.27
C THR A 42 -4.97 6.21 -16.16
N ASN A 43 -4.76 6.15 -17.48
CA ASN A 43 -5.79 5.80 -18.47
C ASN A 43 -5.59 4.39 -19.05
N GLY A 44 -4.77 3.56 -18.40
CA GLY A 44 -4.37 2.24 -18.89
C GLY A 44 -3.19 2.26 -19.87
N ASN A 45 -2.98 3.36 -20.59
CA ASN A 45 -1.87 3.50 -21.54
C ASN A 45 -0.71 4.32 -20.97
N GLN A 46 -0.98 5.25 -20.07
CA GLN A 46 -0.01 6.14 -19.45
C GLN A 46 -0.29 6.22 -17.96
N VAL A 47 0.78 6.22 -17.16
CA VAL A 47 0.73 6.56 -15.73
C VAL A 47 1.45 7.89 -15.53
N THR A 48 0.85 8.80 -14.75
CA THR A 48 1.47 10.07 -14.37
C THR A 48 1.46 10.20 -12.86
N PHE A 49 2.63 10.42 -12.27
CA PHE A 49 2.84 10.61 -10.84
C PHE A 49 2.85 12.09 -10.50
N TYR A 50 2.20 12.44 -9.40
CA TYR A 50 2.13 13.80 -8.88
C TYR A 50 2.63 13.84 -7.45
N ALA A 51 3.39 14.87 -7.13
CA ALA A 51 3.83 15.21 -5.79
C ALA A 51 2.92 16.31 -5.23
N HIS A 52 2.59 16.21 -3.95
CA HIS A 52 1.72 17.16 -3.25
C HIS A 52 2.40 17.69 -2.01
N TYR A 53 2.25 18.99 -1.80
CA TYR A 53 2.66 19.68 -0.58
C TYR A 53 1.72 20.84 -0.29
N ALA A 54 1.84 21.38 0.92
CA ALA A 54 1.18 22.60 1.32
C ALA A 54 2.20 23.70 1.52
N ALA A 55 1.87 24.92 1.10
CA ALA A 55 2.67 26.11 1.35
C ALA A 55 1.78 27.18 1.99
N GLU A 56 2.39 28.02 2.83
CA GLU A 56 1.73 29.20 3.37
C GLU A 56 1.82 30.34 2.36
N THR A 57 0.70 31.03 2.17
CA THR A 57 0.62 32.26 1.37
C THR A 57 1.00 33.47 2.22
N GLU A 58 1.26 34.62 1.58
CA GLU A 58 1.56 35.89 2.28
C GLU A 58 0.47 36.27 3.29
N ASP A 59 -0.78 35.91 3.00
CA ASP A 59 -1.95 36.15 3.87
C ASP A 59 -2.06 35.15 5.04
N GLY A 60 -1.12 34.20 5.17
CA GLY A 60 -1.13 33.14 6.18
C GLY A 60 -2.11 32.00 5.87
N SER A 61 -2.76 32.00 4.70
CA SER A 61 -3.63 30.90 4.29
C SER A 61 -2.83 29.73 3.71
N LEU A 62 -3.25 28.50 3.98
CA LEU A 62 -2.57 27.30 3.50
C LEU A 62 -3.06 26.94 2.08
N GLN A 63 -2.15 26.97 1.10
CA GLN A 63 -2.42 26.56 -0.28
C GLN A 63 -1.85 25.17 -0.55
N TYR A 64 -2.64 24.33 -1.20
CA TYR A 64 -2.21 22.99 -1.61
C TYR A 64 -1.75 23.01 -3.06
N HIS A 65 -0.59 22.42 -3.31
CA HIS A 65 0.01 22.38 -4.64
C HIS A 65 0.19 20.95 -5.12
N GLN A 66 -0.07 20.74 -6.41
CA GLN A 66 0.13 19.49 -7.13
C GLN A 66 1.14 19.71 -8.25
N TYR A 67 2.21 18.91 -8.29
CA TYR A 67 3.23 18.97 -9.35
C TYR A 67 3.42 17.63 -10.04
N PRO A 68 3.40 17.58 -11.39
CA PRO A 68 3.72 16.35 -12.11
C PRO A 68 5.21 16.04 -11.95
N VAL A 69 5.52 14.86 -11.38
CA VAL A 69 6.90 14.41 -11.15
C VAL A 69 7.42 13.63 -12.34
N SER A 70 6.60 12.70 -12.84
CA SER A 70 6.97 11.86 -13.97
C SER A 70 5.74 11.32 -14.69
N SER A 71 5.90 11.01 -15.98
CA SER A 71 4.88 10.36 -16.79
C SER A 71 5.51 9.27 -17.63
N MET A 72 4.87 8.11 -17.70
CA MET A 72 5.41 6.92 -18.35
C MET A 72 4.34 6.24 -19.20
N ASN A 73 4.71 5.84 -20.41
CA ASN A 73 3.82 5.10 -21.30
C ASN A 73 3.95 3.59 -21.04
N LEU A 74 2.83 2.93 -20.76
CA LEU A 74 2.75 1.52 -20.40
C LEU A 74 2.62 0.60 -21.63
N THR A 75 2.35 1.15 -22.82
CA THR A 75 2.07 0.38 -24.04
C THR A 75 3.08 0.58 -25.17
N LYS A 76 3.87 1.66 -25.14
CA LYS A 76 4.82 2.02 -26.20
C LYS A 76 5.99 1.07 -26.31
N SER A 77 6.54 0.58 -25.19
CA SER A 77 7.65 -0.39 -25.23
C SER A 77 7.74 -1.23 -23.96
N HIS A 78 8.36 -2.41 -24.07
CA HIS A 78 8.60 -3.29 -22.91
C HIS A 78 9.49 -2.65 -21.83
N PRO A 79 10.59 -1.93 -22.16
CA PRO A 79 11.36 -1.18 -21.16
C PRO A 79 10.53 -0.14 -20.41
N GLU A 80 9.75 0.70 -21.12
CA GLU A 80 8.90 1.72 -20.48
C GLU A 80 7.80 1.10 -19.61
N HIS A 81 7.22 -0.02 -20.03
CA HIS A 81 6.28 -0.79 -19.20
C HIS A 81 6.94 -1.32 -17.92
N LYS A 82 8.16 -1.88 -18.01
CA LYS A 82 8.92 -2.35 -16.84
C LYS A 82 9.26 -1.20 -15.90
N GLU A 83 9.62 -0.03 -16.45
CA GLU A 83 9.86 1.20 -15.71
C GLU A 83 8.61 1.66 -14.96
N GLY A 84 7.47 1.78 -15.66
CA GLY A 84 6.19 2.18 -15.06
C GLY A 84 5.77 1.28 -13.91
N ARG A 85 5.90 -0.05 -14.07
CA ARG A 85 5.60 -0.99 -12.98
C ARG A 85 6.57 -0.87 -11.81
N ARG A 86 7.85 -0.56 -12.07
CA ARG A 86 8.82 -0.33 -10.99
C ARG A 86 8.51 0.96 -10.24
N GLY A 87 8.22 2.05 -10.96
CA GLY A 87 7.82 3.32 -10.36
C GLY A 87 6.59 3.18 -9.46
N LEU A 88 5.57 2.44 -9.91
CA LEU A 88 4.37 2.16 -9.10
C LEU A 88 4.70 1.43 -7.79
N ARG A 89 5.52 0.38 -7.85
CA ARG A 89 5.92 -0.36 -6.63
C ARG A 89 6.72 0.52 -5.68
N ASN A 90 7.70 1.26 -6.21
CA ASN A 90 8.52 2.16 -5.40
C ASN A 90 7.66 3.22 -4.69
N ALA A 91 6.67 3.79 -5.38
CA ALA A 91 5.73 4.74 -4.78
C ALA A 91 4.85 4.09 -3.70
N GLN A 92 4.38 2.85 -3.93
CA GLN A 92 3.63 2.09 -2.93
C GLN A 92 4.47 1.76 -1.70
N ASP A 93 5.70 1.31 -1.89
CA ASP A 93 6.64 0.97 -0.81
C ASP A 93 6.99 2.23 0.01
N LEU A 94 7.28 3.35 -0.66
CA LEU A 94 7.53 4.63 0.00
C LEU A 94 6.31 5.09 0.83
N ALA A 95 5.10 5.01 0.26
CA ALA A 95 3.87 5.38 0.97
C ALA A 95 3.66 4.49 2.21
N LYS A 96 3.92 3.19 2.10
CA LYS A 96 3.83 2.23 3.22
C LYS A 96 4.85 2.55 4.30
N GLU A 97 6.10 2.83 3.93
CA GLU A 97 7.17 3.18 4.86
C GLU A 97 6.84 4.46 5.64
N GLN A 98 6.50 5.53 4.93
CA GLN A 98 6.09 6.80 5.54
C GLN A 98 4.87 6.62 6.45
N SER A 99 3.96 5.73 6.06
CA SER A 99 2.76 5.46 6.83
C SER A 99 3.02 4.80 8.15
N TYR A 100 3.83 3.73 8.15
CA TYR A 100 4.21 3.09 9.39
C TYR A 100 5.07 3.98 10.26
N ALA A 101 5.97 4.77 9.67
CA ALA A 101 6.78 5.72 10.41
C ALA A 101 5.89 6.73 11.17
N LEU A 102 4.92 7.36 10.50
CA LEU A 102 4.01 8.32 11.13
C LEU A 102 3.12 7.65 12.19
N LYS A 103 2.56 6.46 11.88
CA LYS A 103 1.75 5.69 12.83
C LYS A 103 2.53 5.36 14.10
N ASN A 104 3.76 4.87 13.96
CA ASN A 104 4.59 4.51 15.11
C ASN A 104 4.93 5.75 15.95
N GLN A 105 5.27 6.88 15.30
CA GLN A 105 5.50 8.15 16.01
C GLN A 105 4.28 8.62 16.79
N LEU A 106 3.07 8.50 16.21
CA LEU A 106 1.83 8.86 16.90
C LEU A 106 1.57 7.96 18.11
N LYS A 107 1.79 6.65 17.95
CA LYS A 107 1.64 5.68 19.04
C LYS A 107 2.61 5.97 20.18
N ASP A 108 3.88 6.19 19.87
CA ASP A 108 4.91 6.50 20.86
C ASP A 108 4.59 7.80 21.61
N HIS A 109 4.12 8.84 20.90
CA HIS A 109 3.71 10.10 21.51
C HIS A 109 2.51 9.92 22.45
N TYR A 110 1.52 9.12 22.05
CA TYR A 110 0.36 8.81 22.88
C TYR A 110 0.75 8.08 24.16
N GLU A 111 1.60 7.04 24.06
CA GLU A 111 2.09 6.31 25.24
C GLU A 111 2.90 7.20 26.18
N GLN A 112 3.72 8.11 25.64
CA GLN A 112 4.46 9.09 26.44
C GLN A 112 3.54 10.07 27.16
N GLN A 113 2.51 10.58 26.49
CA GLN A 113 1.51 11.46 27.11
C GLN A 113 0.80 10.73 28.25
N LEU A 114 0.37 9.48 28.03
CA LEU A 114 -0.30 8.69 29.04
C LEU A 114 0.57 8.49 30.29
N ARG A 115 1.85 8.18 30.12
CA ARG A 115 2.80 8.05 31.24
C ARG A 115 2.98 9.36 32.02
N ARG A 116 2.98 10.51 31.34
CA ARG A 116 3.09 11.82 32.01
C ARG A 116 1.85 12.16 32.84
N THR A 117 0.67 11.86 32.31
CA THR A 117 -0.60 12.14 33.00
C THR A 117 -0.84 11.21 34.19
N LEU A 118 -0.32 9.98 34.13
CA LEU A 118 -0.50 8.96 35.18
C LEU A 118 0.58 8.98 36.28
N CYS A 119 1.58 9.85 36.21
CA CYS A 119 2.44 10.10 37.38
C CYS A 119 1.61 10.88 38.41
N PRO A 120 1.28 10.30 39.58
CA PRO A 120 0.44 10.96 40.56
C PRO A 120 1.08 12.26 41.00
N LEU A 121 0.30 13.33 40.91
CA LEU A 121 0.41 14.46 41.81
C LEU A 121 0.60 13.87 43.21
N GLU A 122 1.81 13.98 43.77
CA GLU A 122 2.03 13.63 45.17
C GLU A 122 1.08 14.54 45.94
N GLU A 123 -0.04 13.95 46.34
CA GLU A 123 -1.13 14.57 47.05
C GLU A 123 -0.60 14.86 48.46
N THR A 124 0.18 15.94 48.58
CA THR A 124 0.48 16.54 49.87
C THR A 124 -0.81 17.20 50.32
N VAL A 125 -1.78 16.38 50.77
CA VAL A 125 -3.01 16.84 51.41
C VAL A 125 -2.61 17.44 52.76
N PRO A 126 -2.79 18.76 52.98
CA PRO A 126 -2.79 19.31 54.32
C PRO A 126 -4.04 18.75 55.03
N PRO A 127 -3.94 18.23 56.26
CA PRO A 127 -5.09 17.65 56.94
C PRO A 127 -6.14 18.75 57.17
N LEU A 128 -7.31 18.61 56.56
CA LEU A 128 -8.48 19.44 56.82
C LEU A 128 -9.69 18.57 57.19
N PRO A 129 -10.63 19.14 57.96
CA PRO A 129 -11.47 18.42 58.91
C PRO A 129 -12.59 17.66 58.20
N VAL A 130 -12.89 16.50 58.76
CA VAL A 130 -14.00 15.62 58.40
C VAL A 130 -15.31 16.40 58.52
N SER A 131 -15.98 16.61 57.40
CA SER A 131 -17.42 16.89 57.35
C SER A 131 -18.10 15.69 56.71
N ASP A 132 -18.80 14.94 57.56
CA ASP A 132 -19.79 13.95 57.17
C ASP A 132 -20.96 14.70 56.52
N ASP A 133 -21.20 14.50 55.22
CA ASP A 133 -22.54 14.40 54.63
C ASP A 133 -22.49 14.13 53.11
N GLU A 134 -23.36 13.21 52.69
CA GLU A 134 -23.91 12.93 51.35
C GLU A 134 -23.06 12.16 50.28
N PRO A 135 -23.61 11.03 49.75
CA PRO A 135 -22.97 10.24 48.70
C PRO A 135 -23.45 10.67 47.30
N LEU A 136 -22.55 11.10 46.42
CA LEU A 136 -22.91 11.36 45.03
C LEU A 136 -21.82 10.98 44.01
N VAL A 137 -22.31 10.27 42.99
CA VAL A 137 -21.75 9.98 41.67
C VAL A 137 -20.77 8.80 41.60
N THR A 138 -21.38 7.61 41.48
CA THR A 138 -20.79 6.43 40.83
C THR A 138 -20.32 6.79 39.42
N ILE A 139 -19.01 6.84 39.21
CA ILE A 139 -18.40 6.89 37.88
C ILE A 139 -18.77 5.57 37.19
N GLN A 140 -19.65 5.64 36.19
CA GLN A 140 -19.94 4.51 35.31
C GLN A 140 -18.70 4.23 34.46
N THR A 141 -17.92 3.24 34.88
CA THR A 141 -17.02 2.51 34.00
C THR A 141 -17.87 1.80 32.97
N TYR A 142 -17.90 2.32 31.74
CA TYR A 142 -18.45 1.63 30.59
C TYR A 142 -17.57 0.41 30.31
N THR A 143 -17.99 -0.75 30.81
CA THR A 143 -17.56 -2.06 30.32
C THR A 143 -18.09 -2.20 28.90
N ASP A 144 -17.26 -1.83 27.95
CA ASP A 144 -17.42 -2.13 26.53
C ASP A 144 -17.21 -3.64 26.35
N GLU A 145 -18.30 -4.40 26.48
CA GLU A 145 -18.38 -5.86 26.30
C GLU A 145 -18.46 -6.23 24.80
N ASP A 146 -17.77 -5.49 23.93
CA ASP A 146 -17.53 -5.92 22.56
C ASP A 146 -16.27 -6.81 22.57
N ASP A 147 -16.51 -8.11 22.77
CA ASP A 147 -15.60 -9.24 22.52
C ASP A 147 -15.20 -9.27 21.04
N TYR A 148 -14.43 -8.28 20.59
CA TYR A 148 -13.59 -8.46 19.43
C TYR A 148 -12.36 -9.24 19.91
N LYS A 149 -12.34 -10.54 19.62
CA LYS A 149 -11.08 -11.28 19.55
C LYS A 149 -10.15 -10.51 18.62
N VAL A 150 -9.23 -9.74 19.20
CA VAL A 150 -7.98 -9.38 18.56
C VAL A 150 -7.29 -10.71 18.30
N VAL A 151 -7.54 -11.27 17.12
CA VAL A 151 -6.63 -12.25 16.54
C VAL A 151 -5.36 -11.46 16.29
N GLU A 152 -4.48 -11.50 17.29
CA GLU A 152 -3.08 -11.13 17.18
C GLU A 152 -2.54 -11.99 16.05
N THR A 153 -2.54 -11.42 14.85
CA THR A 153 -1.90 -12.01 13.70
C THR A 153 -0.42 -11.97 14.01
N GLN A 154 0.06 -13.04 14.63
CA GLN A 154 1.48 -13.35 14.65
C GLN A 154 1.93 -13.37 13.18
N SER A 155 2.44 -12.25 12.71
CA SER A 155 3.28 -12.24 11.53
C SER A 155 4.58 -12.93 11.96
N VAL A 156 4.57 -14.26 11.92
CA VAL A 156 5.79 -15.06 11.92
C VAL A 156 6.47 -14.76 10.58
N TYR A 157 7.12 -13.61 10.52
CA TYR A 157 8.11 -13.31 9.50
C TYR A 157 9.30 -14.19 9.83
N GLN A 158 9.36 -15.39 9.24
CA GLN A 158 10.63 -16.09 9.11
C GLN A 158 11.43 -15.37 8.01
N PRO A 159 12.59 -14.79 8.33
CA PRO A 159 13.52 -14.37 7.30
C PRO A 159 13.93 -15.62 6.54
N THR A 160 13.60 -15.69 5.24
CA THR A 160 14.22 -16.70 4.38
C THR A 160 15.72 -16.44 4.38
N PRO A 161 16.57 -17.40 4.79
CA PRO A 161 18.01 -17.18 4.80
C PRO A 161 18.50 -16.93 3.37
N PRO A 162 19.48 -16.03 3.17
CA PRO A 162 20.03 -15.74 1.86
C PRO A 162 20.68 -17.00 1.29
N ILE A 163 20.20 -17.46 0.14
CA ILE A 163 20.83 -18.54 -0.61
C ILE A 163 22.16 -17.98 -1.16
N PRO A 164 23.32 -18.55 -0.80
CA PRO A 164 24.60 -18.12 -1.33
C PRO A 164 24.72 -18.53 -2.80
N SER A 165 24.65 -17.56 -3.71
CA SER A 165 24.93 -17.75 -5.12
C SER A 165 26.44 -17.99 -5.31
N LYS A 166 26.84 -19.26 -5.37
CA LYS A 166 28.17 -19.67 -5.84
C LYS A 166 28.30 -19.35 -7.33
N SER A 167 29.04 -18.30 -7.65
CA SER A 167 29.58 -18.08 -8.99
C SER A 167 30.61 -19.18 -9.28
N LYS A 168 30.33 -20.03 -10.28
CA LYS A 168 31.35 -20.91 -10.87
C LYS A 168 31.63 -20.45 -12.29
N ASN A 169 32.85 -19.95 -12.43
CA ASN A 169 33.56 -19.70 -13.67
C ASN A 169 33.56 -20.94 -14.58
N GLY A 170 33.47 -20.64 -15.89
CA GLY A 170 34.30 -21.25 -16.91
C GLY A 170 33.87 -22.62 -17.44
N GLN A 171 33.40 -22.64 -18.69
CA GLN A 171 34.11 -23.35 -19.76
C GLN A 171 33.53 -22.98 -21.13
N LYS A 172 34.36 -22.29 -21.92
CA LYS A 172 34.22 -22.18 -23.37
C LYS A 172 34.28 -23.59 -23.97
N ARG A 173 33.25 -24.00 -24.70
CA ARG A 173 33.38 -25.02 -25.76
C ARG A 173 32.77 -24.49 -27.05
N LYS A 174 33.64 -24.27 -28.03
CA LYS A 174 33.30 -24.15 -29.45
C LYS A 174 32.86 -25.53 -29.95
N ALA A 175 31.79 -25.58 -30.74
CA ALA A 175 31.48 -26.66 -31.65
C ALA A 175 30.58 -26.12 -32.79
N PRO A 176 30.54 -26.79 -33.96
CA PRO A 176 30.53 -26.13 -35.27
C PRO A 176 29.13 -25.87 -35.85
N SER A 177 29.11 -25.02 -36.87
CA SER A 177 27.96 -24.73 -37.72
C SER A 177 27.47 -25.95 -38.48
N SER A 178 26.16 -26.12 -38.54
CA SER A 178 25.49 -26.81 -39.63
C SER A 178 24.28 -25.99 -40.09
N GLN A 179 24.26 -25.73 -41.40
CA GLN A 179 23.13 -25.22 -42.16
C GLN A 179 22.03 -26.29 -42.19
N GLY A 180 20.76 -25.87 -42.22
CA GLY A 180 19.64 -26.80 -42.41
C GLY A 180 18.26 -26.17 -42.28
N SER A 181 17.75 -25.70 -43.42
CA SER A 181 16.37 -25.80 -43.90
C SER A 181 15.18 -25.38 -43.02
N SER A 182 14.53 -24.33 -43.54
CA SER A 182 13.10 -23.97 -43.46
C SER A 182 12.10 -25.12 -43.29
N SER A 183 11.26 -25.03 -42.26
CA SER A 183 9.85 -25.43 -42.33
C SER A 183 9.01 -24.62 -41.33
N GLY A 184 7.90 -24.07 -41.80
CA GLY A 184 7.01 -23.22 -41.02
C GLY A 184 6.38 -24.00 -39.86
N SER A 185 6.75 -23.62 -38.64
CA SER A 185 6.16 -24.16 -37.42
C SER A 185 5.17 -23.14 -36.86
N SER A 186 3.89 -23.43 -37.06
CA SER A 186 2.78 -22.77 -36.37
C SER A 186 3.08 -22.72 -34.87
N HIS A 187 3.17 -21.50 -34.31
CA HIS A 187 3.40 -21.25 -32.89
C HIS A 187 2.20 -21.69 -32.05
N HIS A 188 1.95 -23.00 -31.97
CA HIS A 188 1.17 -23.56 -30.88
C HIS A 188 2.04 -23.48 -29.62
N SER A 189 1.64 -22.61 -28.71
CA SER A 189 2.30 -22.42 -27.42
C SER A 189 2.52 -23.77 -26.73
N LYS A 190 3.79 -24.14 -26.55
CA LYS A 190 4.24 -25.33 -25.82
C LYS A 190 3.68 -25.45 -24.40
N TYR A 191 3.01 -24.41 -23.90
CA TYR A 191 2.33 -24.38 -22.62
C TYR A 191 1.08 -25.29 -22.57
N LYS A 192 0.46 -25.62 -23.72
CA LYS A 192 -0.77 -26.44 -23.74
C LYS A 192 -0.53 -27.95 -23.68
N SER A 193 0.68 -28.45 -23.97
CA SER A 193 0.93 -29.91 -23.96
C SER A 193 1.06 -30.50 -22.55
N TYR A 194 1.29 -29.65 -21.53
CA TYR A 194 1.46 -30.07 -20.14
C TYR A 194 0.13 -30.35 -19.44
N TRP A 195 -0.97 -29.73 -19.89
CA TRP A 195 -2.27 -29.79 -19.24
C TRP A 195 -3.23 -30.71 -20.02
N LYS A 196 -3.88 -31.65 -19.32
CA LYS A 196 -4.96 -32.49 -19.86
C LYS A 196 -6.31 -31.87 -19.54
N LYS A 197 -7.25 -31.91 -20.48
CA LYS A 197 -8.62 -31.43 -20.24
C LYS A 197 -9.48 -32.59 -19.75
N ASP A 198 -10.11 -32.42 -18.60
CA ASP A 198 -11.11 -33.35 -18.10
C ASP A 198 -12.41 -33.20 -18.91
N THR A 199 -12.94 -34.33 -19.41
CA THR A 199 -14.12 -34.36 -20.27
C THR A 199 -15.41 -34.09 -19.50
N MET A 200 -15.44 -34.40 -18.19
CA MET A 200 -16.65 -34.21 -17.36
C MET A 200 -16.76 -32.76 -16.86
N SER A 201 -15.68 -32.19 -16.29
CA SER A 201 -15.71 -30.83 -15.73
C SER A 201 -15.31 -29.73 -16.73
N GLY A 202 -14.69 -30.10 -17.86
CA GLY A 202 -14.12 -29.14 -18.81
C GLY A 202 -12.88 -28.39 -18.31
N ARG A 203 -12.40 -28.67 -17.09
CA ARG A 203 -11.22 -28.05 -16.49
C ARG A 203 -9.93 -28.70 -16.95
N TYR A 204 -8.83 -27.96 -16.86
CA TYR A 204 -7.49 -28.46 -17.16
C TYR A 204 -6.80 -28.95 -15.88
N TYR A 205 -6.15 -30.11 -15.95
CA TYR A 205 -5.38 -30.70 -14.85
C TYR A 205 -4.03 -31.23 -15.33
N HIS A 206 -3.07 -31.33 -14.40
CA HIS A 206 -1.80 -32.00 -14.61
C HIS A 206 -1.60 -33.06 -13.52
N LYS A 207 -1.21 -34.28 -13.92
CA LYS A 207 -0.89 -35.36 -12.99
C LYS A 207 0.63 -35.50 -12.91
N HIS A 208 1.17 -35.27 -11.72
CA HIS A 208 2.59 -35.38 -11.42
C HIS A 208 3.02 -36.84 -11.28
N SER A 209 4.34 -37.08 -11.33
CA SER A 209 4.92 -38.42 -11.19
C SER A 209 4.71 -39.04 -9.81
N ASP A 210 4.47 -38.24 -8.78
CA ASP A 210 4.13 -38.66 -7.41
C ASP A 210 2.64 -39.06 -7.26
N GLY A 211 1.86 -38.96 -8.33
CA GLY A 211 0.43 -39.28 -8.34
C GLY A 211 -0.48 -38.11 -7.97
N SER A 212 0.06 -36.98 -7.50
CA SER A 212 -0.71 -35.78 -7.17
C SER A 212 -1.27 -35.11 -8.43
N VAL A 213 -2.39 -34.40 -8.28
CA VAL A 213 -3.08 -33.72 -9.38
C VAL A 213 -3.20 -32.22 -9.07
N SER A 214 -2.65 -31.38 -9.93
CA SER A 214 -2.85 -29.93 -9.88
C SER A 214 -3.89 -29.49 -10.91
N TRP A 215 -4.78 -28.58 -10.52
CA TRP A 215 -5.79 -28.00 -11.40
C TRP A 215 -5.38 -26.61 -11.86
N LEU A 216 -5.60 -26.31 -13.14
CA LEU A 216 -5.35 -24.98 -13.68
C LEU A 216 -6.52 -24.07 -13.30
N ASP A 217 -6.28 -23.14 -12.39
CA ASP A 217 -7.27 -22.14 -12.01
C ASP A 217 -7.59 -21.25 -13.22
N SER A 218 -8.81 -21.35 -13.72
CA SER A 218 -9.24 -20.69 -14.96
C SER A 218 -9.48 -19.18 -14.79
N LYS A 219 -8.92 -18.58 -13.73
CA LYS A 219 -9.12 -17.16 -13.41
C LYS A 219 -8.39 -16.21 -14.36
N ASP A 220 -7.44 -16.71 -15.17
CA ASP A 220 -6.59 -15.85 -16.01
C ASP A 220 -6.94 -15.82 -17.50
N CYS A 221 -8.04 -16.43 -17.96
CA CYS A 221 -8.40 -16.44 -19.39
C CYS A 221 -9.80 -15.91 -19.70
N LYS A 222 -10.30 -14.96 -18.91
CA LYS A 222 -11.30 -14.01 -19.43
C LYS A 222 -10.53 -12.76 -19.86
N LYS A 223 -10.15 -12.71 -21.14
CA LYS A 223 -9.95 -11.42 -21.83
C LYS A 223 -11.33 -10.77 -21.94
N THR A 224 -11.82 -10.26 -20.82
CA THR A 224 -12.95 -9.36 -20.81
C THR A 224 -12.43 -8.05 -21.39
N THR A 225 -12.86 -7.71 -22.59
CA THR A 225 -12.71 -6.36 -23.13
C THR A 225 -13.56 -5.44 -22.25
N ALA A 226 -13.00 -5.03 -21.11
CA ALA A 226 -13.67 -4.09 -20.22
C ALA A 226 -13.72 -2.72 -20.91
N PRO A 227 -14.80 -1.94 -20.73
CA PRO A 227 -14.82 -0.55 -21.15
C PRO A 227 -13.64 0.18 -20.50
N VAL A 228 -13.01 1.08 -21.26
CA VAL A 228 -11.91 1.93 -20.79
C VAL A 228 -12.47 2.91 -19.75
N HIS A 229 -12.66 2.43 -18.52
CA HIS A 229 -12.88 3.29 -17.38
C HIS A 229 -11.54 3.92 -17.00
N ASN A 230 -11.52 5.25 -16.92
CA ASN A 230 -10.41 5.96 -16.30
C ASN A 230 -10.41 5.60 -14.81
N TYR A 231 -9.57 4.66 -14.41
CA TYR A 231 -9.40 4.31 -13.00
C TYR A 231 -8.50 5.36 -12.33
N VAL A 232 -9.06 6.10 -11.38
CA VAL A 232 -8.26 6.79 -10.37
C VAL A 232 -7.97 5.74 -9.30
N MET A 233 -6.78 5.14 -9.35
CA MET A 233 -6.27 4.38 -8.22
C MET A 233 -5.52 5.34 -7.32
N THR A 234 -6.17 5.80 -6.26
CA THR A 234 -5.48 6.42 -5.14
C THR A 234 -4.85 5.34 -4.29
N VAL A 235 -3.55 5.47 -4.03
CA VAL A 235 -2.91 4.72 -2.94
C VAL A 235 -3.30 5.46 -1.66
N THR A 236 -4.49 5.13 -1.17
CA THR A 236 -4.97 5.60 0.13
C THR A 236 -4.29 4.82 1.23
N TRP A 237 -4.13 5.48 2.36
CA TRP A 237 -3.61 4.91 3.59
C TRP A 237 -4.58 3.83 4.09
N ALA A 238 -4.18 2.57 3.96
CA ALA A 238 -4.91 1.47 4.57
C ALA A 238 -4.60 1.44 6.08
N ASN A 239 -5.41 2.16 6.85
CA ASN A 239 -6.07 1.66 8.06
C ASN A 239 -6.76 2.84 8.77
N THR A 240 -8.06 2.97 8.56
CA THR A 240 -9.13 3.17 9.57
C THR A 240 -10.33 3.73 8.82
N THR A 241 -11.37 2.92 8.75
CA THR A 241 -12.68 3.27 8.20
C THR A 241 -13.30 4.38 9.06
N TRP A 242 -13.19 5.63 8.64
CA TRP A 242 -14.09 6.69 9.12
C TRP A 242 -15.23 6.82 8.10
N GLN A 243 -16.35 6.14 8.38
CA GLN A 243 -17.63 6.53 7.79
C GLN A 243 -18.04 7.86 8.43
N GLN A 244 -17.85 8.97 7.72
CA GLN A 244 -18.65 10.16 7.95
C GLN A 244 -19.74 10.23 6.88
N ARG A 245 -20.95 9.83 7.31
CA ARG A 245 -22.19 10.37 6.77
C ARG A 245 -22.15 11.88 7.01
N ILE A 246 -22.31 12.65 5.96
CA ILE A 246 -22.72 14.05 6.03
C ILE A 246 -24.09 14.13 5.33
N PRO A 247 -25.08 14.84 5.92
CA PRO A 247 -26.45 14.96 5.39
C PRO A 247 -26.52 15.60 4.00
#